data_AF-A0AA86VRQ3-F1
#
_entry.id   AF-A0AA86VRQ3-F1
#
_cell.length_a   1.000
_cell.length_b   1.000
_cell.length_c   1.000
_cell.angle_alpha   90.00
_cell.angle_beta   90.00
_cell.angle_gamma   90.00
#
_symmetry.space_group_name_H-M   'P 1'
#
loop_
_entity.id
_entity.type
_entity.pdbx_description
1 polymer ?
#
loop_
_entity_poly.entity_id
_entity_poly.type
_entity_poly.pdbx_seq_one_letter_code
_entity_poly.pdbx_strand_id
1 'polypeptide(L)'
;MRMGTYINLFKLCSALRVLGYFMILLFAAIVALTYYAVVFITWGPLLFRSPLHLPSFFSAFFVLLLFHILLVLLTWSYFMVVLTDPGSVPHNWRHHHRQQLRSDFDLETPAPTPSPAYCSRCQNGKPPRCHHCSICQRCILKMDHHCIWVVNCVGARNYKHFLLFLLYTFLETTLDCLALVPSFIRFFGGNKNHSLSPGSLAIIFLASILNLAFALSLLCFVVMHISLLSSNTTSVEVHEKKKGVRWIYDLGWKRNFEQVFGTKKALWLFPLFSKEDLDNIPALRGIDFPTRSDVDSTMRKTALGAEGMFLVDSGCGNTEVRKDYGETDNERDV
;
A
#
# COMPACT_ATOMS: atom_id res chain seq x y z
N MET A 1 24.48 -33.33 11.15
CA MET A 1 23.88 -32.42 12.15
C MET A 1 23.34 -31.18 11.44
N ARG A 2 22.03 -31.13 11.15
CA ARG A 2 21.35 -29.90 10.72
C ARG A 2 20.84 -29.20 11.99
N MET A 3 21.56 -28.19 12.46
CA MET A 3 21.05 -27.25 13.46
C MET A 3 19.94 -26.42 12.81
N GLY A 4 18.70 -26.90 12.91
CA GLY A 4 17.52 -26.09 12.67
C GLY A 4 17.31 -25.20 13.89
N THR A 5 17.73 -23.94 13.80
CA THR A 5 17.38 -22.90 14.77
C THR A 5 15.87 -22.66 14.69
N TYR A 6 15.11 -23.32 15.57
CA TYR A 6 13.70 -23.00 15.80
C TYR A 6 13.64 -21.60 16.41
N ILE A 7 13.45 -20.58 15.56
CA ILE A 7 13.16 -19.22 16.01
C ILE A 7 11.86 -19.28 16.80
N ASN A 8 11.94 -19.04 18.11
CA ASN A 8 10.77 -18.98 18.98
C ASN A 8 9.85 -17.85 18.49
N LEU A 9 8.73 -18.24 17.87
CA LEU A 9 7.76 -17.31 17.28
C LEU A 9 7.29 -16.25 18.29
N PHE A 10 7.17 -16.63 19.57
CA PHE A 10 6.83 -15.72 20.67
C PHE A 10 7.92 -14.68 20.99
N LYS A 11 9.21 -15.07 20.94
CA LYS A 11 10.34 -14.13 21.10
C LYS A 11 10.47 -13.21 19.89
N LEU A 12 10.26 -13.74 18.69
CA LEU A 12 10.21 -12.95 17.45
C LEU A 12 9.06 -11.93 17.48
N CYS A 13 7.86 -12.33 17.89
CA CYS A 13 6.72 -11.41 18.06
C CYS A 13 6.97 -10.32 19.11
N SER A 14 7.65 -10.64 20.21
CA SER A 14 7.99 -9.66 21.24
C SER A 14 9.03 -8.66 20.74
N ALA A 15 10.06 -9.13 20.03
CA ALA A 15 11.06 -8.28 19.40
C ALA A 15 10.46 -7.37 18.30
N LEU A 16 9.50 -7.88 17.51
CA LEU A 16 8.79 -7.10 16.50
C LEU A 16 7.90 -6.01 17.12
N ARG A 17 7.29 -6.24 18.29
CA ARG A 17 6.56 -5.19 19.02
C ARG A 17 7.48 -4.10 19.56
N VAL A 18 8.63 -4.48 20.12
CA VAL A 18 9.65 -3.52 20.58
C VAL A 18 10.18 -2.67 19.43
N LEU A 19 10.44 -3.30 18.27
CA LEU A 19 10.83 -2.60 17.05
C LEU A 19 9.76 -1.58 16.62
N GLY A 20 8.48 -1.92 16.77
CA GLY A 20 7.37 -1.02 16.51
C GLY A 20 7.40 0.25 17.36
N TYR A 21 7.49 0.11 18.69
CA TYR A 21 7.57 1.27 19.59
C TYR A 21 8.79 2.14 19.30
N PHE A 22 9.93 1.52 18.97
CA PHE A 22 11.12 2.25 18.56
C PHE A 22 10.88 3.10 17.31
N MET A 23 10.17 2.58 16.29
CA MET A 23 9.87 3.36 15.07
C MET A 23 8.96 4.57 15.34
N ILE A 24 7.99 4.44 16.24
CA ILE A 24 7.14 5.55 16.67
C ILE A 24 7.95 6.62 17.39
N LEU A 25 8.84 6.20 18.31
CA LEU A 25 9.74 7.13 19.03
C LEU A 25 10.72 7.82 18.09
N LEU A 26 11.27 7.09 17.11
CA LEU A 26 12.16 7.64 16.10
C LEU A 26 11.44 8.71 15.26
N PHE A 27 10.22 8.43 14.81
CA PHE A 27 9.39 9.39 14.09
C PHE A 27 9.15 10.66 14.94
N ALA A 28 8.74 10.51 16.20
CA ALA A 28 8.52 11.64 17.11
C ALA A 28 9.81 12.45 17.34
N ALA A 29 10.97 11.79 17.47
CA ALA A 29 12.25 12.45 17.64
C ALA A 29 12.67 13.26 16.40
N ILE A 30 12.44 12.74 15.19
CA ILE A 30 12.72 13.45 13.93
C ILE A 30 11.82 14.68 13.82
N VAL A 31 10.52 14.54 14.08
CA VAL A 31 9.58 15.67 14.08
C VAL A 31 9.99 16.74 15.10
N ALA A 32 10.37 16.34 16.32
CA ALA A 32 10.82 17.27 17.35
C ALA A 32 12.12 18.00 16.98
N LEU A 33 13.09 17.28 16.39
CA LEU A 33 14.34 17.87 15.90
C LEU A 33 14.06 18.93 14.83
N THR A 34 13.24 18.60 13.84
CA THR A 34 12.90 19.50 12.74
C THR A 34 12.09 20.70 13.23
N TYR A 35 11.11 20.49 14.11
CA TYR A 35 10.37 21.56 14.77
C TYR A 35 11.31 22.53 15.48
N TYR A 36 12.27 22.00 16.25
CA TYR A 36 13.23 22.83 16.95
C TYR A 36 14.11 23.65 15.99
N ALA A 37 14.61 23.02 14.92
CA ALA A 37 15.40 23.70 13.91
C ALA A 37 14.63 24.83 13.20
N VAL A 38 13.44 24.52 12.66
CA VAL A 38 12.65 25.47 11.85
C VAL A 38 12.03 26.56 12.72
N VAL A 39 11.36 26.18 13.81
CA VAL A 39 10.58 27.12 14.64
C VAL A 39 11.49 27.88 15.60
N PHE A 40 12.26 27.20 16.45
CA PHE A 40 12.97 27.89 17.52
C PHE A 40 14.30 28.51 17.10
N ILE A 41 15.02 27.89 16.17
CA ILE A 41 16.34 28.40 15.74
C ILE A 41 16.21 29.38 14.56
N THR A 42 15.44 29.02 13.52
CA THR A 42 15.46 29.75 12.26
C THR A 42 14.40 30.85 12.16
N TRP A 43 13.11 30.50 12.22
CA TRP A 43 12.02 31.43 11.85
C TRP A 43 11.33 32.12 13.02
N GLY A 44 11.18 31.45 14.16
CA GLY A 44 10.53 32.02 15.36
C GLY A 44 11.21 33.29 15.88
N PRO A 45 12.56 33.36 16.00
CA PRO A 45 13.24 34.58 16.44
C PRO A 45 12.96 35.80 15.55
N LEU A 46 12.64 35.61 14.27
CA LEU A 46 12.33 36.71 13.34
C LEU A 46 10.98 37.36 13.65
N LEU A 47 10.03 36.64 14.24
CA LEU A 47 8.75 37.21 14.67
C LEU A 47 8.91 38.21 15.83
N PHE A 48 9.86 37.94 16.73
CA PHE A 48 10.07 38.75 17.94
C PHE A 48 11.13 39.84 17.79
N ARG A 49 12.16 39.61 16.97
CA ARG A 49 13.28 40.57 16.79
C ARG A 49 13.04 41.58 15.67
N SER A 50 12.15 41.27 14.73
CA SER A 50 11.95 42.08 13.51
C SER A 50 10.55 42.73 13.35
N PRO A 51 9.80 43.13 14.40
CA PRO A 51 8.52 43.80 14.18
C PRO A 51 8.66 45.15 13.44
N LEU A 52 9.87 45.74 13.44
CA LEU A 52 10.20 46.96 12.70
C LEU A 52 10.62 46.70 11.22
N HIS A 53 10.95 45.46 10.86
CA HIS A 53 11.29 45.05 9.49
C HIS A 53 10.17 44.16 8.90
N LEU A 54 9.11 44.83 8.45
CA LEU A 54 7.87 44.22 7.92
C LEU A 54 8.08 43.02 6.97
N PRO A 55 9.00 43.03 5.98
CA PRO A 55 9.14 41.91 5.03
C PRO A 55 9.61 40.60 5.68
N SER A 56 10.51 40.67 6.66
CA SER A 56 11.02 39.50 7.37
C SER A 56 9.98 38.92 8.33
N PHE A 57 9.17 39.78 8.94
CA PHE A 57 8.06 39.38 9.79
C PHE A 57 7.00 38.59 8.99
N PHE A 58 6.52 39.13 7.86
CA PHE A 58 5.51 38.44 7.06
C PHE A 58 6.02 37.11 6.50
N SER A 59 7.26 37.07 6.00
CA SER A 59 7.87 35.82 5.55
C SER A 59 7.89 34.77 6.67
N ALA A 60 8.33 35.15 7.88
CA ALA A 60 8.34 34.25 9.03
C ALA A 60 6.94 33.81 9.45
N PHE A 61 5.97 34.72 9.45
CA PHE A 61 4.58 34.41 9.78
C PHE A 61 3.99 33.38 8.82
N PHE A 62 4.12 33.59 7.52
CA PHE A 62 3.54 32.67 6.52
C PHE A 62 4.26 31.32 6.49
N VAL A 63 5.59 31.28 6.61
CA VAL A 63 6.34 30.01 6.70
C VAL A 63 5.93 29.22 7.93
N LEU A 64 5.86 29.87 9.09
CA LEU A 64 5.46 29.20 10.34
C LEU A 64 3.99 28.78 10.32
N LEU A 65 3.10 29.58 9.72
CA LEU A 65 1.69 29.21 9.55
C LEU A 65 1.55 27.96 8.68
N LEU A 66 2.23 27.93 7.53
CA LEU A 66 2.20 26.79 6.63
C LEU A 66 2.80 25.54 7.29
N PHE A 67 3.94 25.68 7.97
CA PHE A 67 4.59 24.61 8.72
C PHE A 67 3.63 24.00 9.76
N HIS A 68 2.96 24.81 10.58
CA HIS A 68 2.03 24.26 11.58
C HIS A 68 0.79 23.60 10.95
N ILE A 69 0.27 24.12 9.84
CA ILE A 69 -0.83 23.49 9.11
C ILE A 69 -0.41 22.12 8.59
N LEU A 70 0.75 22.03 7.93
CA LEU A 70 1.27 20.77 7.42
C LEU A 70 1.59 19.78 8.54
N LEU A 71 2.20 20.23 9.64
CA LEU A 71 2.47 19.41 10.81
C LEU A 71 1.19 18.82 11.42
N VAL A 72 0.12 19.61 11.53
CA VAL A 72 -1.19 19.11 12.01
C VAL A 72 -1.76 18.07 11.05
N LEU A 73 -1.73 18.30 9.74
CA LEU A 73 -2.24 17.34 8.74
C LEU A 73 -1.41 16.05 8.69
N LEU A 74 -0.09 16.18 8.81
CA LEU A 74 0.88 15.08 8.88
C LEU A 74 0.61 14.21 10.11
N THR A 75 0.58 14.82 11.30
CA THR A 75 0.39 14.10 12.56
C THR A 75 -0.99 13.47 12.64
N TRP A 76 -2.04 14.19 12.20
CA TRP A 76 -3.39 13.63 12.11
C TRP A 76 -3.44 12.42 11.18
N SER A 77 -2.86 12.52 9.98
CA SER A 77 -2.81 11.39 9.04
C SER A 77 -2.00 10.21 9.58
N TYR A 78 -0.87 10.48 10.26
CA TYR A 78 -0.04 9.48 10.92
C TYR A 78 -0.81 8.71 11.99
N PHE A 79 -1.48 9.40 12.92
CA PHE A 79 -2.29 8.74 13.94
C PHE A 79 -3.44 7.94 13.32
N MET A 80 -4.09 8.46 12.27
CA MET A 80 -5.15 7.73 11.61
C MET A 80 -4.65 6.43 10.95
N VAL A 81 -3.47 6.41 10.31
CA VAL A 81 -2.93 5.16 9.73
C VAL A 81 -2.44 4.17 10.79
N VAL A 82 -1.83 4.66 11.87
CA VAL A 82 -1.34 3.83 12.99
C VAL A 82 -2.51 3.17 13.74
N LEU A 83 -3.55 3.94 14.07
CA LEU A 83 -4.63 3.51 14.97
C LEU A 83 -5.79 2.81 14.26
N THR A 84 -5.96 3.02 12.95
CA THR A 84 -7.06 2.39 12.21
C THR A 84 -6.76 0.94 11.86
N ASP A 85 -7.69 0.02 12.16
CA ASP A 85 -7.59 -1.35 11.68
C ASP A 85 -7.58 -1.38 10.14
N PRO A 86 -6.55 -1.93 9.47
CA PRO A 86 -6.46 -1.97 8.01
C PRO A 86 -7.55 -2.77 7.31
N GLY A 87 -8.32 -3.56 8.06
CA GLY A 87 -9.39 -4.42 7.55
C GLY A 87 -9.10 -5.89 7.85
N SER A 88 -9.83 -6.42 8.84
CA SER A 88 -9.87 -7.86 9.14
C SER A 88 -10.93 -8.58 8.31
N VAL A 89 -10.63 -9.80 7.88
CA VAL A 89 -11.63 -10.70 7.28
C VAL A 89 -12.65 -11.13 8.36
N PRO A 90 -13.96 -11.01 8.12
CA PRO A 90 -14.98 -11.53 9.02
C PRO A 90 -14.80 -13.04 9.30
N HIS A 91 -15.16 -13.48 10.51
CA HIS A 91 -15.13 -14.91 10.84
C HIS A 91 -16.08 -15.68 9.93
N ASN A 92 -15.67 -16.90 9.57
CA ASN A 92 -16.44 -17.81 8.71
C ASN A 92 -16.81 -17.20 7.35
N TRP A 93 -15.99 -16.29 6.82
CA TRP A 93 -16.23 -15.73 5.50
C TRP A 93 -16.12 -16.83 4.44
N ARG A 94 -17.15 -16.93 3.60
CA ARG A 94 -17.25 -17.91 2.52
C ARG A 94 -17.60 -17.19 1.22
N HIS A 95 -17.02 -17.64 0.11
CA HIS A 95 -17.42 -17.14 -1.21
C HIS A 95 -18.87 -17.52 -1.52
N HIS A 96 -19.77 -16.54 -1.59
CA HIS A 96 -21.17 -16.77 -1.98
C HIS A 96 -21.30 -17.42 -3.37
N HIS A 97 -20.40 -17.11 -4.31
CA HIS A 97 -20.42 -17.68 -5.66
C HIS A 97 -20.11 -19.19 -5.71
N ARG A 98 -19.47 -19.74 -4.67
CA ARG A 98 -19.21 -21.19 -4.57
C ARG A 98 -20.42 -21.96 -4.02
N GLN A 99 -21.37 -21.29 -3.33
CA GLN A 99 -22.57 -21.95 -2.82
C GLN A 99 -23.61 -22.19 -3.92
N GLN A 100 -23.80 -21.26 -4.86
CA GLN A 100 -24.72 -21.45 -5.98
C GLN A 100 -24.20 -22.48 -7.01
N LEU A 101 -22.89 -22.51 -7.29
CA LEU A 101 -22.32 -23.52 -8.19
C LEU A 101 -22.28 -24.93 -7.58
N ARG A 102 -22.23 -25.04 -6.24
CA ARG A 102 -22.26 -26.33 -5.54
C ARG A 102 -23.66 -26.90 -5.37
N SER A 103 -24.72 -26.11 -5.50
CA SER A 103 -26.09 -26.65 -5.49
C SER A 103 -26.51 -27.22 -6.84
N ASP A 104 -25.86 -26.82 -7.94
CA ASP A 104 -26.25 -27.22 -9.31
C ASP A 104 -25.29 -28.23 -9.97
N PHE A 105 -24.10 -28.47 -9.41
CA PHE A 105 -23.12 -29.37 -10.03
C PHE A 105 -22.34 -30.16 -8.96
N ASP A 106 -22.88 -31.33 -8.59
CA ASP A 106 -22.11 -32.42 -8.00
C ASP A 106 -21.17 -32.98 -9.09
N LEU A 107 -20.00 -32.36 -9.28
CA LEU A 107 -18.89 -32.99 -9.98
C LEU A 107 -17.55 -32.37 -9.55
N GLU A 108 -16.72 -33.24 -8.99
CA GLU A 108 -15.36 -32.98 -8.52
C GLU A 108 -14.44 -32.53 -9.66
N THR A 109 -14.31 -31.23 -9.92
CA THR A 109 -13.12 -30.72 -10.63
C THR A 109 -12.76 -29.29 -10.17
N PRO A 110 -11.49 -29.01 -9.82
CA PRO A 110 -11.08 -27.68 -9.40
C PRO A 110 -10.73 -26.83 -10.64
N ALA A 111 -11.63 -25.91 -11.03
CA ALA A 111 -11.34 -24.91 -12.06
C ALA A 111 -10.13 -24.02 -11.66
N PRO A 112 -9.21 -23.71 -12.59
CA PRO A 112 -8.01 -22.94 -12.27
C PRO A 112 -8.34 -21.44 -12.21
N THR A 113 -8.52 -20.89 -11.00
CA THR A 113 -8.52 -19.44 -10.77
C THR A 113 -7.41 -19.01 -9.80
N PRO A 114 -6.80 -17.83 -10.02
CA PRO A 114 -5.49 -17.47 -9.47
C PRO A 114 -5.65 -16.76 -8.11
N SER A 115 -5.69 -17.56 -7.06
CA SER A 115 -5.26 -17.30 -5.66
C SER A 115 -6.01 -18.28 -4.77
N PRO A 116 -5.39 -18.88 -3.74
CA PRO A 116 -6.12 -19.79 -2.88
C PRO A 116 -7.17 -18.98 -2.13
N ALA A 117 -8.45 -19.16 -2.50
CA ALA A 117 -9.67 -18.64 -1.90
C ALA A 117 -9.83 -18.94 -0.39
N TYR A 118 -8.79 -19.48 0.22
CA TYR A 118 -8.70 -19.95 1.58
C TYR A 118 -7.29 -19.68 2.14
N CYS A 119 -7.23 -19.25 3.39
CA CYS A 119 -5.98 -19.12 4.14
C CYS A 119 -5.85 -20.30 5.11
N SER A 120 -4.87 -21.18 4.89
CA SER A 120 -4.61 -22.30 5.80
C SER A 120 -4.20 -21.85 7.20
N ARG A 121 -3.44 -20.76 7.32
CA ARG A 121 -2.99 -20.22 8.62
C ARG A 121 -4.13 -19.63 9.45
N CYS A 122 -5.05 -18.91 8.81
CA CYS A 122 -6.22 -18.33 9.47
C CYS A 122 -7.44 -19.25 9.48
N GLN A 123 -7.35 -20.40 8.80
CA GLN A 123 -8.45 -21.34 8.58
C GLN A 123 -9.76 -20.69 8.09
N ASN A 124 -9.65 -19.66 7.24
CA ASN A 124 -10.79 -18.85 6.80
C ASN A 124 -10.74 -18.60 5.28
N GLY A 125 -11.89 -18.34 4.67
CA GLY A 125 -11.96 -17.92 3.28
C GLY A 125 -11.26 -16.57 3.07
N LYS A 126 -10.72 -16.34 1.87
CA LYS A 126 -10.09 -15.07 1.51
C LYS A 126 -11.01 -14.27 0.58
N PRO A 127 -11.48 -13.09 1.00
CA PRO A 127 -12.09 -12.13 0.09
C PRO A 127 -11.17 -11.78 -1.08
N PRO A 128 -11.70 -11.26 -2.19
CA PRO A 128 -10.88 -10.74 -3.28
C PRO A 128 -9.84 -9.74 -2.75
N ARG A 129 -8.64 -9.75 -3.33
CA ARG A 129 -7.54 -8.81 -2.98
C ARG A 129 -7.02 -8.95 -1.53
N CYS A 130 -7.41 -10.01 -0.82
CA CYS A 130 -6.99 -10.25 0.55
C CYS A 130 -5.70 -11.09 0.61
N HIS A 131 -4.73 -10.67 1.42
CA HIS A 131 -3.48 -11.40 1.64
C HIS A 131 -3.22 -11.62 3.13
N HIS A 132 -2.53 -12.71 3.47
CA HIS A 132 -2.12 -13.00 4.84
C HIS A 132 -0.79 -12.28 5.14
N CYS A 133 -0.78 -11.43 6.15
CA CYS A 133 0.46 -10.82 6.64
C CYS A 133 1.04 -11.68 7.76
N SER A 134 2.27 -12.17 7.60
CA SER A 134 3.00 -12.92 8.63
C SER A 134 3.44 -12.07 9.82
N ILE A 135 3.48 -10.73 9.70
CA ILE A 135 3.81 -9.86 10.83
C ILE A 135 2.55 -9.58 11.64
N CYS A 136 1.46 -9.19 10.97
CA CYS A 136 0.15 -8.97 11.60
C CYS A 136 -0.53 -10.31 12.03
N GLN A 137 -0.04 -11.48 11.58
CA GLN A 137 -0.56 -12.83 11.84
C GLN A 137 -2.06 -13.00 11.52
N ARG A 138 -2.53 -12.29 10.50
CA ARG A 138 -3.93 -12.33 10.04
C ARG A 138 -4.05 -11.97 8.57
N CYS A 139 -5.20 -12.30 7.99
CA CYS A 139 -5.59 -11.84 6.67
C CYS A 139 -6.03 -10.38 6.69
N ILE A 140 -5.47 -9.58 5.78
CA ILE A 140 -5.71 -8.15 5.62
C ILE A 140 -6.48 -7.91 4.32
N LEU A 141 -7.61 -7.22 4.40
CA LEU A 141 -8.43 -6.85 3.26
C LEU A 141 -7.70 -5.83 2.37
N LYS A 142 -7.73 -6.04 1.05
CA LYS A 142 -7.02 -5.21 0.06
C LYS A 142 -5.59 -4.89 0.49
N MET A 143 -4.85 -5.92 0.91
CA MET A 143 -3.52 -5.73 1.50
C MET A 143 -2.59 -5.08 0.49
N ASP A 144 -1.96 -3.98 0.91
CA ASP A 144 -0.89 -3.34 0.16
C ASP A 144 0.46 -3.81 0.68
N HIS A 145 0.81 -3.44 1.91
CA HIS A 145 2.04 -3.91 2.54
C HIS A 145 1.95 -3.81 4.07
N HIS A 146 2.94 -4.39 4.76
CA HIS A 146 3.16 -4.11 6.18
C HIS A 146 4.20 -3.00 6.30
N CYS A 147 3.85 -1.90 6.96
CA CYS A 147 4.70 -0.73 7.05
C CYS A 147 5.27 -0.58 8.46
N ILE A 148 6.60 -0.68 8.56
CA ILE A 148 7.31 -0.58 9.85
C ILE A 148 7.23 0.81 10.47
N TRP A 149 7.10 1.87 9.66
CA TRP A 149 7.06 3.27 10.12
C TRP A 149 5.78 3.62 10.87
N VAL A 150 4.68 2.92 10.54
CA VAL A 150 3.37 3.09 11.18
C VAL A 150 3.00 1.89 12.05
N VAL A 151 3.88 0.88 12.12
CA VAL A 151 3.72 -0.34 12.93
C VAL A 151 2.37 -1.04 12.65
N ASN A 152 1.90 -0.95 11.41
CA ASN A 152 0.59 -1.45 11.02
C ASN A 152 0.64 -1.97 9.58
N CYS A 153 -0.28 -2.88 9.28
CA CYS A 153 -0.56 -3.23 7.90
C CYS A 153 -1.28 -2.05 7.22
N VAL A 154 -0.99 -1.82 5.94
CA VAL A 154 -1.73 -0.89 5.07
C VAL A 154 -2.68 -1.73 4.22
N GLY A 155 -3.97 -1.45 4.31
CA GLY A 155 -5.03 -2.21 3.68
C GLY A 155 -6.25 -1.35 3.35
N ALA A 156 -7.38 -2.00 3.06
CA ALA A 156 -8.60 -1.34 2.57
C ALA A 156 -9.02 -0.12 3.40
N ARG A 157 -9.01 -0.24 4.73
CA ARG A 157 -9.63 0.75 5.64
C ARG A 157 -8.71 1.90 6.04
N ASN A 158 -7.41 1.78 5.82
CA ASN A 158 -6.44 2.82 6.18
C ASN A 158 -5.58 3.30 5.01
N TYR A 159 -5.80 2.81 3.77
CA TYR A 159 -5.01 3.20 2.60
C TYR A 159 -5.07 4.70 2.33
N LYS A 160 -6.24 5.34 2.43
CA LYS A 160 -6.37 6.80 2.30
C LYS A 160 -5.50 7.55 3.33
N HIS A 161 -5.53 7.12 4.59
CA HIS A 161 -4.76 7.73 5.66
C HIS A 161 -3.25 7.60 5.38
N PHE A 162 -2.82 6.44 4.89
CA PHE A 162 -1.44 6.21 4.47
C PHE A 162 -1.02 7.12 3.31
N LEU A 163 -1.86 7.28 2.28
CA LEU A 163 -1.56 8.17 1.14
C LEU A 163 -1.45 9.63 1.57
N LEU A 164 -2.33 10.10 2.45
CA LEU A 164 -2.27 11.44 3.01
C LEU A 164 -1.04 11.62 3.92
N PHE A 165 -0.69 10.61 4.72
CA PHE A 165 0.54 10.61 5.50
C PHE A 165 1.78 10.76 4.61
N LEU A 166 1.88 9.99 3.51
CA LEU A 166 2.99 10.13 2.56
C LEU A 166 3.03 11.53 1.94
N LEU A 167 1.89 12.05 1.49
CA LEU A 167 1.79 13.37 0.88
C LEU A 167 2.22 14.47 1.85
N TYR A 168 1.66 14.50 3.05
CA TYR A 168 1.97 15.54 4.03
C TYR A 168 3.39 15.44 4.57
N THR A 169 3.94 14.22 4.72
CA THR A 169 5.35 14.06 5.08
C THR A 169 6.28 14.55 3.98
N PHE A 170 5.95 14.28 2.71
CA PHE A 170 6.73 14.81 1.58
C PHE A 170 6.67 16.35 1.53
N LEU A 171 5.48 16.95 1.69
CA LEU A 171 5.31 18.40 1.69
C LEU A 171 6.01 19.07 2.87
N GLU A 172 5.89 18.51 4.08
CA GLU A 172 6.55 19.02 5.28
C GLU A 172 8.08 18.98 5.13
N THR A 173 8.64 17.81 4.81
CA THR A 173 10.10 17.66 4.63
C THR A 173 10.67 18.55 3.52
N THR A 174 9.90 18.76 2.44
CA THR A 174 10.25 19.72 1.38
C THR A 174 10.22 21.15 1.90
N LEU A 175 9.18 21.54 2.64
CA LEU A 175 9.10 22.87 3.27
C LEU A 175 10.28 23.09 4.21
N ASP A 176 10.62 22.11 5.04
CA ASP A 176 11.72 22.19 5.99
C ASP A 176 13.07 22.39 5.29
N CYS A 177 13.31 21.67 4.18
CA CYS A 177 14.50 21.88 3.36
C CYS A 177 14.58 23.34 2.88
N LEU A 178 13.51 23.86 2.30
CA LEU A 178 13.44 25.24 1.81
C LEU A 178 13.56 26.27 2.93
N ALA A 179 12.92 26.00 4.08
CA ALA A 179 12.90 26.86 5.25
C ALA A 179 14.29 26.98 5.90
N LEU A 180 15.15 25.96 5.78
CA LEU A 180 16.50 25.97 6.36
C LEU A 180 17.57 26.55 5.43
N VAL A 181 17.32 26.68 4.12
CA VAL A 181 18.26 27.27 3.12
C VAL A 181 18.83 28.64 3.54
N PRO A 182 18.04 29.61 4.04
CA PRO A 182 18.57 30.91 4.45
C PRO A 182 19.67 30.83 5.52
N SER A 183 19.60 29.81 6.39
CA SER A 183 20.62 29.57 7.42
C SER A 183 21.97 29.20 6.79
N PHE A 184 21.96 28.40 5.72
CA PHE A 184 23.17 28.04 4.97
C PHE A 184 23.73 29.21 4.17
N ILE A 185 22.87 29.99 3.52
CA ILE A 185 23.30 31.20 2.79
C ILE A 185 24.01 32.16 3.74
N ARG A 186 23.47 32.39 4.95
CA ARG A 186 24.12 33.23 5.96
C ARG A 186 25.43 32.64 6.47
N PHE A 187 25.51 31.32 6.60
CA PHE A 187 26.72 30.63 7.05
C PHE A 187 27.85 30.72 6.02
N PHE A 188 27.58 30.40 4.75
CA PHE A 188 28.57 30.43 3.67
C PHE A 188 28.84 31.81 3.07
N GLY A 189 27.94 32.78 3.29
CA GLY A 189 28.02 34.14 2.78
C GLY A 189 29.12 35.03 3.39
N GLY A 190 30.02 34.49 4.22
CA GLY A 190 31.24 35.19 4.67
C GLY A 190 31.06 36.22 5.79
N ASN A 191 29.87 36.34 6.40
CA ASN A 191 29.68 37.18 7.58
C ASN A 191 30.41 36.58 8.79
N LYS A 192 31.54 37.18 9.18
CA LYS A 192 32.39 36.74 10.31
C LYS A 192 31.68 36.77 11.67
N ASN A 193 30.55 37.46 11.77
CA ASN A 193 29.69 37.48 12.96
C ASN A 193 28.59 36.44 12.80
N HIS A 194 28.93 35.16 12.97
CA HIS A 194 27.93 34.11 13.04
C HIS A 194 27.08 34.31 14.31
N SER A 195 25.83 34.71 14.14
CA SER A 195 24.88 34.90 15.25
C SER A 195 24.35 33.60 15.86
N LEU A 196 24.68 32.44 15.27
CA LEU A 196 24.27 31.12 15.73
C LEU A 196 25.40 30.41 16.46
N SER A 197 25.06 29.71 17.54
CA SER A 197 26.01 28.84 18.25
C SER A 197 26.40 27.63 17.38
N PRO A 198 27.58 27.02 17.59
CA PRO A 198 27.98 25.78 16.92
C PRO A 198 26.94 24.65 17.07
N GLY A 199 26.31 24.52 18.24
CA GLY A 199 25.26 23.54 18.49
C GLY A 199 24.01 23.78 17.64
N SER A 200 23.58 25.03 17.50
CA SER A 200 22.44 25.40 16.65
C SER A 200 22.71 25.09 15.17
N LEU A 201 23.95 25.32 14.70
CA LEU A 201 24.36 24.96 13.33
C LEU A 201 24.35 23.44 13.12
N ALA A 202 24.85 22.67 14.10
CA ALA A 202 24.83 21.21 14.04
C ALA A 202 23.39 20.66 13.95
N ILE A 203 22.45 21.23 14.72
CA ILE A 203 21.04 20.88 14.67
C ILE A 203 20.43 21.18 13.29
N ILE A 204 20.64 22.40 12.76
CA ILE A 204 20.15 22.79 11.43
C ILE A 204 20.70 21.85 10.36
N PHE A 205 21.99 21.53 10.42
CA PHE A 205 22.64 20.64 9.46
C PHE A 205 22.06 19.23 9.52
N LEU A 206 21.93 18.65 10.71
CA LEU A 206 21.34 17.33 10.91
C LEU A 206 19.89 17.28 10.43
N ALA A 207 19.07 18.28 10.81
CA ALA A 207 17.68 18.39 10.36
C ALA A 207 17.61 18.51 8.84
N SER A 208 18.48 19.29 8.22
CA SER A 208 18.48 19.49 6.76
C SER A 208 18.82 18.22 6.00
N ILE A 209 19.84 17.48 6.44
CA ILE A 209 20.22 16.20 5.81
C ILE A 209 19.10 15.17 5.93
N LEU A 210 18.50 15.06 7.12
CA LEU A 210 17.40 14.12 7.36
C LEU A 210 16.19 14.47 6.49
N ASN A 211 15.75 15.74 6.49
CA ASN A 211 14.61 16.17 5.69
C ASN A 211 14.87 16.01 4.19
N LEU A 212 16.08 16.29 3.70
CA LEU A 212 16.42 16.09 2.30
C LEU A 212 16.38 14.61 1.91
N ALA A 213 16.94 13.73 2.75
CA ALA A 213 16.91 12.29 2.52
C ALA A 213 15.47 11.76 2.49
N PHE A 214 14.62 12.19 3.42
CA PHE A 214 13.21 11.83 3.43
C PHE A 214 12.43 12.41 2.24
N ALA A 215 12.63 13.67 1.89
CA ALA A 215 11.94 14.30 0.76
C ALA A 215 12.21 13.57 -0.55
N LEU A 216 13.48 13.22 -0.81
CA LEU A 216 13.87 12.46 -2.01
C LEU A 216 13.29 11.04 -2.01
N SER A 217 13.37 10.33 -0.88
CA SER A 217 12.81 8.98 -0.75
C SER A 217 11.29 8.98 -0.90
N LEU A 218 10.60 9.91 -0.24
CA LEU A 218 9.15 10.03 -0.25
C LEU A 218 8.61 10.47 -1.59
N LEU A 219 9.35 11.28 -2.37
CA LEU A 219 8.96 11.62 -3.74
C LEU A 219 8.76 10.35 -4.58
N CYS A 220 9.70 9.40 -4.51
CA CYS A 220 9.58 8.13 -5.22
C CYS A 220 8.37 7.32 -4.74
N PHE A 221 8.12 7.27 -3.43
CA PHE A 221 6.97 6.56 -2.86
C PHE A 221 5.64 7.20 -3.26
N VAL A 222 5.54 8.53 -3.22
CA VAL A 222 4.35 9.27 -3.67
C VAL A 222 4.07 8.99 -5.14
N VAL A 223 5.08 9.07 -6.01
CA VAL A 223 4.92 8.76 -7.44
C VAL A 223 4.46 7.31 -7.66
N MET A 224 5.08 6.35 -6.97
CA MET A 224 4.69 4.94 -7.04
C MET A 224 3.23 4.76 -6.62
N HIS A 225 2.81 5.31 -5.47
CA HIS A 225 1.44 5.16 -4.98
C HIS A 225 0.41 5.91 -5.82
N ILE A 226 0.76 7.02 -6.45
CA ILE A 226 -0.09 7.68 -7.45
C ILE A 226 -0.33 6.73 -8.64
N SER A 227 0.70 6.00 -9.11
CA SER A 227 0.54 4.99 -10.16
C SER A 227 -0.35 3.82 -9.74
N LEU A 228 -0.17 3.32 -8.51
CA LEU A 228 -1.01 2.27 -7.93
C LEU A 228 -2.48 2.72 -7.82
N LEU A 229 -2.70 3.94 -7.32
CA LEU A 229 -4.03 4.56 -7.23
C LEU A 229 -4.65 4.73 -8.62
N SER A 230 -3.87 5.20 -9.60
CA SER A 230 -4.32 5.39 -10.98
C SER A 230 -4.84 4.12 -11.62
N SER A 231 -4.19 2.99 -11.32
CA SER A 231 -4.47 1.68 -11.91
C SER A 231 -5.32 0.78 -11.02
N ASN A 232 -5.75 1.27 -9.85
CA ASN A 232 -6.44 0.51 -8.81
C ASN A 232 -5.76 -0.84 -8.49
N THR A 233 -4.43 -0.81 -8.40
CA THR A 233 -3.62 -1.95 -7.99
C THR A 233 -3.05 -1.70 -6.58
N THR A 234 -2.78 -2.77 -5.84
CA THR A 234 -1.92 -2.73 -4.65
C THR A 234 -0.49 -3.11 -5.02
N SER A 235 0.47 -2.81 -4.15
CA SER A 235 1.86 -3.25 -4.36
C SER A 235 1.97 -4.77 -4.49
N VAL A 236 1.17 -5.56 -3.75
CA VAL A 236 1.14 -7.02 -3.89
C VAL A 236 0.64 -7.42 -5.28
N GLU A 237 -0.46 -6.81 -5.73
CA GLU A 237 -1.08 -7.14 -7.01
C GLU A 237 -0.20 -6.80 -8.21
N VAL A 238 0.64 -5.77 -8.12
CA VAL A 238 1.62 -5.47 -9.17
C VAL A 238 2.59 -6.62 -9.38
N HIS A 239 2.99 -7.33 -8.32
CA HIS A 239 3.89 -8.48 -8.42
C HIS A 239 3.16 -9.75 -8.90
N GLU A 240 1.86 -9.86 -8.63
CA GLU A 240 1.04 -10.99 -9.06
C GLU A 240 0.54 -10.85 -10.51
N LYS A 241 0.41 -9.60 -11.00
CA LYS A 241 -0.15 -9.30 -12.31
C LYS A 241 0.76 -9.82 -13.43
N LYS A 242 0.22 -10.73 -14.25
CA LYS A 242 0.87 -11.20 -15.48
C LYS A 242 1.01 -10.06 -16.49
N LYS A 243 2.17 -9.97 -17.16
CA LYS A 243 2.43 -8.97 -18.22
C LYS A 243 1.38 -9.07 -19.33
N GLY A 244 0.90 -7.92 -19.81
CA GLY A 244 -0.08 -7.83 -20.90
C GLY A 244 -1.56 -8.02 -20.51
N VAL A 245 -1.86 -8.42 -19.27
CA VAL A 245 -3.24 -8.61 -18.81
C VAL A 245 -3.81 -7.29 -18.28
N ARG A 246 -4.97 -6.87 -18.80
CA ARG A 246 -5.73 -5.72 -18.28
C ARG A 246 -6.22 -6.02 -16.87
N TRP A 247 -6.09 -5.05 -15.97
CA TRP A 247 -6.46 -5.23 -14.57
C TRP A 247 -7.97 -5.07 -14.39
N ILE A 248 -8.63 -6.09 -13.82
CA ILE A 248 -10.09 -6.14 -13.71
C ILE A 248 -10.68 -5.05 -12.81
N TYR A 249 -9.90 -4.53 -11.86
CA TYR A 249 -10.34 -3.49 -10.92
C TYR A 249 -10.00 -2.07 -11.39
N ASP A 250 -9.30 -1.91 -12.53
CA ASP A 250 -9.02 -0.58 -13.07
C ASP A 250 -10.27 -0.04 -13.78
N LEU A 251 -10.98 0.91 -13.15
CA LEU A 251 -12.23 1.50 -13.62
C LEU A 251 -12.04 2.89 -14.27
N GLY A 252 -10.79 3.27 -14.53
CA GLY A 252 -10.41 4.62 -14.94
C GLY A 252 -10.10 5.53 -13.75
N TRP A 253 -9.17 6.47 -13.96
CA TRP A 253 -8.54 7.32 -12.94
C TRP A 253 -9.53 7.90 -11.91
N LYS A 254 -10.60 8.56 -12.35
CA LYS A 254 -11.58 9.20 -11.45
C LYS A 254 -12.25 8.19 -10.51
N ARG A 255 -12.75 7.08 -11.07
CA ARG A 255 -13.42 6.05 -10.29
C ARG A 255 -12.44 5.35 -9.35
N ASN A 256 -11.22 5.07 -9.81
CA ASN A 256 -10.18 4.47 -8.99
C ASN A 256 -9.81 5.36 -7.79
N PHE A 257 -9.73 6.67 -8.02
CA PHE A 257 -9.52 7.66 -6.95
C PHE A 257 -10.68 7.65 -5.94
N GLU A 258 -11.92 7.72 -6.42
CA GLU A 258 -13.13 7.72 -5.56
C GLU A 258 -13.28 6.42 -4.75
N GLN A 259 -12.82 5.27 -5.26
CA GLN A 259 -12.77 4.00 -4.52
C GLN A 259 -11.82 4.05 -3.31
N VAL A 260 -10.93 5.04 -3.20
CA VAL A 260 -10.00 5.22 -2.08
C VAL A 260 -10.31 6.48 -1.27
N PHE A 261 -10.63 7.59 -1.91
CA PHE A 261 -10.81 8.89 -1.26
C PHE A 261 -12.25 9.23 -0.91
N GLY A 262 -13.21 8.47 -1.45
CA GLY A 262 -14.64 8.79 -1.39
C GLY A 262 -15.05 9.80 -2.46
N THR A 263 -16.35 10.02 -2.57
CA THR A 263 -16.95 10.95 -3.54
C THR A 263 -17.00 12.38 -3.01
N LYS A 264 -17.00 12.56 -1.68
CA LYS A 264 -17.06 13.89 -1.06
C LYS A 264 -15.73 14.64 -1.13
N LYS A 265 -15.58 15.48 -2.15
CA LYS A 265 -14.37 16.27 -2.45
C LYS A 265 -13.81 17.07 -1.27
N ALA A 266 -14.68 17.65 -0.45
CA ALA A 266 -14.28 18.43 0.72
C ALA A 266 -13.45 17.62 1.75
N LEU A 267 -13.54 16.29 1.72
CA LEU A 267 -12.82 15.38 2.61
C LEU A 267 -11.59 14.75 1.95
N TRP A 268 -11.24 15.09 0.70
CA TRP A 268 -10.12 14.44 0.01
C TRP A 268 -8.77 14.72 0.67
N LEU A 269 -8.59 15.93 1.21
CA LEU A 269 -7.37 16.35 1.90
C LEU A 269 -7.39 16.06 3.41
N PHE A 270 -8.43 15.39 3.91
CA PHE A 270 -8.51 15.06 5.33
C PHE A 270 -8.56 13.55 5.50
N PRO A 271 -7.97 13.00 6.57
CA PRO A 271 -8.01 11.57 6.86
C PRO A 271 -9.38 11.17 7.44
N LEU A 272 -10.46 11.54 6.75
CA LEU A 272 -11.85 11.34 7.12
C LEU A 272 -12.65 10.78 5.95
N PHE A 273 -13.71 10.04 6.28
CA PHE A 273 -14.71 9.60 5.32
C PHE A 273 -16.08 10.13 5.70
N SER A 274 -16.93 10.38 4.71
CA SER A 274 -18.35 10.62 4.99
C SER A 274 -19.04 9.29 5.30
N LYS A 275 -20.10 9.33 6.11
CA LYS A 275 -20.90 8.14 6.41
C LYS A 275 -21.47 7.52 5.12
N GLU A 276 -21.96 8.38 4.22
CA GLU A 276 -22.47 7.97 2.90
C GLU A 276 -21.42 7.22 2.09
N ASP A 277 -20.17 7.70 2.04
CA ASP A 277 -19.09 6.99 1.33
C ASP A 277 -18.82 5.61 1.95
N LEU A 278 -18.80 5.50 3.28
CA LEU A 278 -18.58 4.22 3.98
C LEU A 278 -19.68 3.20 3.72
N ASP A 279 -20.92 3.66 3.61
CA ASP A 279 -22.09 2.82 3.35
C ASP A 279 -22.16 2.41 1.87
N ASN A 280 -21.92 3.36 0.94
CA ASN A 280 -22.16 3.20 -0.48
C ASN A 280 -20.94 2.73 -1.31
N ILE A 281 -19.72 2.76 -0.77
CA ILE A 281 -18.51 2.33 -1.48
C ILE A 281 -17.97 1.03 -0.84
N PRO A 282 -18.32 -0.16 -1.37
CA PRO A 282 -17.90 -1.44 -0.80
C PRO A 282 -16.38 -1.62 -0.69
N ALA A 283 -15.62 -1.02 -1.61
CA ALA A 283 -14.16 -1.11 -1.62
C ALA A 283 -13.50 -0.47 -0.39
N LEU A 284 -14.14 0.53 0.24
CA LEU A 284 -13.64 1.12 1.50
C LEU A 284 -13.73 0.13 2.67
N ARG A 285 -14.70 -0.79 2.63
CA ARG A 285 -14.82 -1.88 3.61
C ARG A 285 -13.89 -3.04 3.30
N GLY A 286 -13.48 -3.18 2.03
CA GLY A 286 -12.48 -4.13 1.55
C GLY A 286 -13.00 -5.54 1.24
N ILE A 287 -14.31 -5.74 1.24
CA ILE A 287 -14.92 -7.07 1.02
C ILE A 287 -15.24 -7.28 -0.47
N ASP A 288 -15.83 -6.28 -1.11
CA ASP A 288 -16.25 -6.34 -2.51
C ASP A 288 -15.68 -5.17 -3.31
N PHE A 289 -15.41 -5.42 -4.59
CA PHE A 289 -14.81 -4.45 -5.49
C PHE A 289 -15.54 -4.46 -6.84
N PRO A 290 -15.91 -3.29 -7.39
CA PRO A 290 -16.44 -3.23 -8.74
C PRO A 290 -15.39 -3.68 -9.75
N THR A 291 -15.80 -4.49 -10.71
CA THR A 291 -14.96 -4.99 -11.80
C THR A 291 -15.41 -4.47 -13.15
N ARG A 292 -14.49 -4.47 -14.11
CA ARG A 292 -14.77 -4.21 -15.53
C ARG A 292 -15.50 -5.38 -16.18
N SER A 293 -16.67 -5.13 -16.76
CA SER A 293 -17.49 -6.15 -17.42
C SER A 293 -16.83 -6.74 -18.68
N ASP A 294 -16.04 -5.95 -19.42
CA ASP A 294 -15.34 -6.41 -20.61
C ASP A 294 -14.24 -7.42 -20.26
N VAL A 295 -13.51 -7.20 -19.16
CA VAL A 295 -12.46 -8.13 -18.72
C VAL A 295 -13.03 -9.32 -17.94
N ASP A 296 -14.07 -9.10 -17.12
CA ASP A 296 -14.76 -10.18 -16.40
C ASP A 296 -15.39 -11.19 -17.36
N SER A 297 -16.02 -10.71 -18.44
CA SER A 297 -16.59 -11.58 -19.47
C SER A 297 -15.53 -12.35 -20.26
N THR A 298 -14.36 -11.77 -20.55
CA THR A 298 -13.23 -12.50 -21.13
C THR A 298 -12.70 -13.55 -20.18
N MET A 299 -12.51 -13.24 -18.89
CA MET A 299 -12.06 -14.24 -17.91
C MET A 299 -13.06 -15.39 -17.74
N ARG A 300 -14.36 -15.10 -17.69
CA ARG A 300 -15.41 -16.14 -17.70
C ARG A 300 -15.39 -16.96 -18.98
N LYS A 301 -15.26 -16.34 -20.16
CA LYS A 301 -15.18 -17.04 -21.45
C LYS A 301 -13.91 -17.87 -21.59
N THR A 302 -12.77 -17.42 -21.07
CA THR A 302 -11.52 -18.19 -21.06
C THR A 302 -11.59 -19.35 -20.07
N ALA A 303 -12.23 -19.17 -18.91
CA ALA A 303 -12.50 -20.26 -17.97
C ALA A 303 -13.42 -21.32 -18.61
N LEU A 304 -14.55 -20.90 -19.20
CA LEU A 304 -15.49 -21.79 -19.89
C LEU A 304 -14.92 -22.42 -21.17
N GLY A 305 -14.08 -21.69 -21.91
CA GLY A 305 -13.43 -22.17 -23.14
C GLY A 305 -12.27 -23.13 -22.87
N ALA A 306 -11.56 -22.96 -21.76
CA ALA A 306 -10.62 -23.96 -21.27
C ALA A 306 -11.35 -25.24 -20.87
N GLU A 307 -12.48 -25.14 -20.17
CA GLU A 307 -13.33 -26.30 -19.85
C GLU A 307 -13.86 -27.00 -21.12
N GLY A 308 -14.23 -26.25 -22.16
CA GLY A 308 -14.65 -26.80 -23.45
C GLY A 308 -13.52 -27.46 -24.26
N MET A 309 -12.29 -26.96 -24.18
CA MET A 309 -11.13 -27.54 -24.88
C MET A 309 -10.63 -28.83 -24.21
N PHE A 310 -10.81 -28.98 -22.89
CA PHE A 310 -10.55 -30.23 -22.18
C PHE A 310 -11.62 -31.32 -22.43
N LEU A 311 -12.86 -30.94 -22.77
CA LEU A 311 -13.93 -31.89 -23.12
C LEU A 311 -13.82 -32.44 -24.55
N VAL A 312 -13.12 -31.74 -25.46
CA VAL A 312 -12.88 -32.24 -26.83
C VAL A 312 -11.72 -33.25 -26.87
N ASP A 313 -10.77 -33.17 -25.92
CA ASP A 313 -9.62 -34.09 -25.84
C ASP A 313 -9.92 -35.41 -25.11
N SER A 314 -11.13 -35.57 -24.53
CA SER A 314 -11.57 -36.84 -23.91
C SER A 314 -12.34 -37.74 -24.88
N GLY A 315 -12.41 -37.39 -26.16
CA GLY A 315 -13.26 -38.03 -27.15
C GLY A 315 -12.53 -38.60 -28.38
N CYS A 316 -11.47 -39.41 -28.22
CA CYS A 316 -11.12 -40.47 -29.18
C CYS A 316 -9.92 -41.28 -28.71
N GLY A 317 -10.05 -42.61 -28.60
CA GLY A 317 -8.91 -43.47 -28.30
C GLY A 317 -9.19 -44.93 -27.94
N ASN A 318 -10.22 -45.57 -28.52
CA ASN A 318 -10.24 -47.04 -28.57
C ASN A 318 -9.46 -47.48 -29.81
N THR A 319 -8.15 -47.61 -29.67
CA THR A 319 -7.33 -48.39 -30.61
C THR A 319 -7.35 -49.85 -30.15
N GLU A 320 -8.13 -50.67 -30.86
CA GLU A 320 -8.02 -52.13 -30.78
C GLU A 320 -6.63 -52.56 -31.25
N VAL A 321 -5.92 -53.27 -30.37
CA VAL A 321 -4.65 -53.94 -30.67
C VAL A 321 -4.97 -55.22 -31.46
N ARG A 322 -4.85 -55.16 -32.79
CA ARG A 322 -4.85 -56.34 -33.66
C ARG A 322 -3.42 -56.90 -33.73
N LYS A 323 -3.24 -58.13 -33.24
CA LYS A 323 -2.01 -58.92 -33.39
C LYS A 323 -1.95 -59.46 -34.83
N ASP A 324 -0.95 -59.06 -35.60
CA ASP A 324 -0.56 -59.75 -36.83
C ASP A 324 0.47 -60.84 -36.50
N TYR A 325 0.12 -62.08 -36.84
CA TYR A 325 1.06 -63.17 -37.03
C TYR A 325 1.48 -63.15 -38.50
N GLY A 326 2.79 -63.10 -38.75
CA GLY A 326 3.35 -63.41 -40.06
C GLY A 326 3.71 -64.90 -40.12
N GLU A 327 3.23 -65.59 -41.15
CA GLU A 327 3.90 -66.77 -41.70
C GLU A 327 3.57 -66.90 -43.19
N THR A 328 4.50 -67.55 -43.88
CA THR A 328 4.92 -67.47 -45.28
C THR A 328 4.15 -68.33 -46.29
N ASP A 329 4.29 -67.93 -47.56
CA ASP A 329 4.41 -68.74 -48.78
C ASP A 329 3.20 -69.49 -49.40
N ASN A 330 3.01 -69.16 -50.69
CA ASN A 330 3.03 -70.04 -51.87
C ASN A 330 1.76 -70.14 -52.77
N GLU A 331 1.96 -69.74 -54.04
CA GLU A 331 1.49 -70.38 -55.30
C GLU A 331 0.06 -70.94 -55.45
N ARG A 332 -0.78 -70.29 -56.28
CA ARG A 332 -1.23 -70.72 -57.64
C ARG A 332 -2.58 -70.12 -58.03
N ASP A 333 -2.58 -69.34 -59.12
CA ASP A 333 -3.74 -69.11 -59.99
C ASP A 333 -3.89 -70.29 -60.96
N VAL A 334 -5.16 -70.62 -61.26
CA VAL A 334 -5.63 -71.15 -62.54
C VAL A 334 -6.47 -70.05 -63.17
#